data_AF-A0A1G4KFL9-F1
#
_entry.id   AF-A0A1G4KFL9-F1
#
_cell.length_a   1.000
_cell.length_b   1.000
_cell.length_c   1.000
_cell.angle_alpha   90.00
_cell.angle_beta   90.00
_cell.angle_gamma   90.00
#
_symmetry.space_group_name_H-M   'P 1'
#
loop_
_entity.id
_entity.type
_entity.pdbx_description
1 polymer ?
#
loop_
_entity_poly.entity_id
_entity_poly.type
_entity_poly.pdbx_seq_one_letter_code
_entity_poly.pdbx_strand_id
1 'polypeptide(L)'
;MSLKKWKKIELLDLADKLDIYVSQSSTKAKIADKIQEYLELLETPLDLQEYPELATYYESVSTSDDDDDNNKIADTIVSAKLETSEEEAENDDEEEEAENDNEDDGEAGEGKTGFAWTSSLDFSRITPAESPFAFKFHEFLQDVQERAREANENLQDALSTIPAVDAVFMAIEFYVYVVAPHVKLAPFSHAPQVVFSVGWREFASLILFWAGWSVAVPALVAYYVNFIRYDLPDMNVDPMVFHVTKALLALLVSKWQPSFANEAAYTVKDVSGNVSAADVAAHWFRFALIEWKLQLGLLPFVLAVAGCALCLYVL
;
A
#
# COMPACT_ATOMS: atom_id res chain seq x y z
N MET A 1 24.81 32.37 11.68
CA MET A 1 24.75 30.98 12.21
C MET A 1 25.51 30.08 11.24
N SER A 2 26.52 29.36 11.72
CA SER A 2 27.43 28.61 10.83
C SER A 2 26.77 27.35 10.23
N LEU A 3 27.03 27.06 8.94
CA LEU A 3 26.71 25.82 8.21
C LEU A 3 27.13 24.54 8.97
N LYS A 4 27.95 24.67 10.02
CA LYS A 4 28.33 23.61 10.97
C LYS A 4 27.16 23.03 11.77
N LYS A 5 26.00 23.70 11.84
CA LYS A 5 24.81 23.18 12.54
C LYS A 5 24.00 22.18 11.72
N TRP A 6 24.11 22.20 10.39
CA TRP A 6 23.29 21.38 9.49
C TRP A 6 23.67 19.90 9.53
N LYS A 7 22.74 18.99 9.23
CA LYS A 7 23.05 17.56 9.17
C LYS A 7 23.98 17.28 7.99
N LYS A 8 24.84 16.25 8.11
CA LYS A 8 25.81 15.91 7.04
C LYS A 8 25.12 15.61 5.70
N ILE A 9 23.91 15.06 5.75
CA ILE A 9 23.10 14.72 4.58
C ILE A 9 22.62 15.99 3.87
N GLU A 10 22.10 16.97 4.61
CA GLU A 10 21.66 18.28 4.09
C GLU A 10 22.83 19.02 3.42
N LEU A 11 24.03 18.95 4.01
CA LEU A 11 25.22 19.56 3.41
C LEU A 11 25.70 18.84 2.15
N LEU A 12 25.48 17.54 2.02
CA LEU A 12 25.81 16.80 0.80
C LEU A 12 24.80 17.11 -0.32
N ASP A 13 23.51 17.16 0.02
CA ASP A 13 22.45 17.53 -0.93
C ASP A 13 22.64 18.96 -1.43
N LEU A 14 22.97 19.90 -0.54
CA LEU A 14 23.33 21.26 -0.92
C LEU A 14 24.61 21.31 -1.79
N ALA A 15 25.63 20.51 -1.49
CA ALA A 15 26.84 20.45 -2.31
C ALA A 15 26.56 19.90 -3.72
N ASP A 16 25.72 18.86 -3.83
CA ASP A 16 25.32 18.28 -5.11
C ASP A 16 24.45 19.26 -5.91
N LYS A 17 23.53 19.98 -5.26
CA LYS A 17 22.69 21.03 -5.88
C LYS A 17 23.50 22.26 -6.33
N LEU A 18 24.63 22.54 -5.69
CA LEU A 18 25.56 23.63 -6.05
C LEU A 18 26.67 23.17 -7.02
N ASP A 19 26.64 21.90 -7.46
CA ASP A 19 27.66 21.26 -8.30
C ASP A 19 29.09 21.36 -7.73
N ILE A 20 29.22 21.34 -6.40
CA ILE A 20 30.49 21.39 -5.68
C ILE A 20 30.97 19.96 -5.42
N TYR A 21 32.10 19.58 -6.04
CA TYR A 21 32.66 18.25 -5.80
C TYR A 21 33.19 18.09 -4.36
N VAL A 22 32.42 17.35 -3.56
CA VAL A 22 32.80 16.94 -2.20
C VAL A 22 32.69 15.43 -2.06
N SER A 23 33.78 14.78 -1.64
CA SER A 23 33.77 13.32 -1.41
C SER A 23 32.80 12.98 -0.26
N GLN A 24 31.90 12.02 -0.48
CA GLN A 24 30.95 11.51 0.53
C GLN A 24 31.63 10.98 1.81
N SER A 25 32.90 10.57 1.71
CA SER A 25 33.74 10.16 2.85
C SER A 25 34.29 11.32 3.69
N SER A 26 34.06 12.57 3.28
CA SER A 26 34.57 13.76 4.00
C SER A 26 33.84 13.98 5.32
N THR A 27 34.54 14.61 6.27
CA THR A 27 33.95 15.00 7.56
C THR A 27 33.00 16.19 7.38
N LYS A 28 31.90 16.22 8.13
CA LYS A 28 30.87 17.27 8.10
C LYS A 28 31.46 18.70 8.06
N ALA A 29 32.50 18.95 8.87
CA ALA A 29 33.19 20.24 8.90
C ALA A 29 33.83 20.62 7.56
N LYS A 30 34.51 19.67 6.88
CA LYS A 30 35.15 19.92 5.58
C LYS A 30 34.16 20.17 4.45
N ILE A 31 32.97 19.58 4.53
CA ILE A 31 31.88 19.80 3.59
C ILE A 31 31.33 21.22 3.78
N ALA A 32 31.04 21.59 5.03
CA ALA A 32 30.56 22.93 5.38
C ALA A 32 31.57 24.02 5.00
N ASP A 33 32.87 23.83 5.27
CA ASP A 33 33.91 24.81 4.97
C ASP A 33 34.05 25.03 3.45
N LYS A 34 33.92 23.96 2.63
CA LYS A 34 33.95 24.07 1.16
C LYS A 34 32.74 24.78 0.58
N ILE A 35 31.56 24.52 1.12
CA ILE A 35 30.33 25.20 0.70
C ILE A 35 30.40 26.67 1.09
N GLN A 36 30.91 26.97 2.28
CA GLN A 36 31.12 28.33 2.75
C GLN A 36 32.11 29.10 1.85
N GLU A 37 33.25 28.50 1.51
CA GLU A 37 34.23 29.09 0.59
C GLU A 37 33.62 29.39 -0.79
N TYR A 38 32.76 28.49 -1.30
CA TYR A 38 32.06 28.71 -2.56
C TYR A 38 31.04 29.87 -2.46
N LEU A 39 30.24 29.90 -1.39
CA LEU A 39 29.26 30.96 -1.15
C LEU A 39 29.91 32.33 -0.92
N GLU A 40 31.08 32.39 -0.30
CA GLU A 40 31.87 33.63 -0.12
C GLU A 40 32.53 34.11 -1.43
N LEU A 41 32.75 33.21 -2.40
CA LEU A 41 33.35 33.55 -3.70
C LEU A 41 32.32 34.09 -4.71
N LEU A 42 31.03 33.93 -4.43
CA LEU A 42 29.95 34.40 -5.29
C LEU A 42 29.72 35.91 -5.09
N GLU A 43 29.91 36.70 -6.16
CA GLU A 43 29.69 38.16 -6.13
C GLU A 43 28.21 38.55 -5.96
N THR A 44 27.28 37.61 -6.19
CA THR A 44 25.84 37.80 -6.05
C THR A 44 25.21 36.67 -5.24
N PRO A 45 24.30 36.95 -4.29
CA PRO A 45 23.61 35.91 -3.54
C PRO A 45 22.77 35.05 -4.48
N LEU A 46 22.78 33.73 -4.24
CA LEU A 46 21.96 32.79 -5.00
C LEU A 46 20.47 33.05 -4.78
N ASP A 47 19.68 32.72 -5.80
CA ASP A 47 18.23 32.87 -5.76
C ASP A 47 17.61 31.98 -4.68
N LEU A 48 16.94 32.62 -3.71
CA LEU A 48 16.27 31.96 -2.60
C LEU A 48 15.04 31.15 -3.04
N GLN A 49 14.54 31.38 -4.27
CA GLN A 49 13.45 30.62 -4.83
C GLN A 49 13.88 29.21 -5.27
N GLU A 50 15.14 29.05 -5.70
CA GLU A 50 15.72 27.76 -6.08
C GLU A 50 16.44 27.07 -4.90
N TYR A 51 16.93 27.87 -3.94
CA TYR A 51 17.66 27.38 -2.76
C TYR A 51 17.05 27.90 -1.45
N PRO A 52 15.84 27.47 -1.07
CA PRO A 52 15.15 27.96 0.13
C PRO A 52 15.92 27.64 1.42
N GLU A 53 16.71 26.57 1.41
CA GLU A 53 17.56 26.15 2.53
C GLU A 53 18.61 27.22 2.89
N LEU A 54 19.12 27.97 1.90
CA LEU A 54 20.11 29.03 2.09
C LEU A 54 19.52 30.31 2.73
N ALA A 55 18.19 30.44 2.83
CA ALA A 55 17.55 31.61 3.44
C ALA A 55 18.03 31.84 4.88
N THR A 56 18.13 30.76 5.67
CA THR A 56 18.62 30.81 7.05
C THR A 56 20.11 31.16 7.14
N TYR A 57 20.89 30.86 6.10
CA TYR A 57 22.31 31.23 6.04
C TYR A 57 22.46 32.72 5.75
N TYR A 58 21.81 33.24 4.70
CA TYR A 58 21.90 34.66 4.32
C TYR A 58 21.34 35.60 5.38
N GLU A 59 20.21 35.27 6.01
CA GLU A 59 19.64 36.05 7.13
C GLU A 59 20.62 36.19 8.31
N SER A 60 21.46 35.17 8.47
CA SER A 60 22.45 35.09 9.54
C SER A 60 23.81 35.72 9.22
N VAL A 61 24.06 36.03 7.94
CA VAL A 61 25.22 36.80 7.46
C VAL A 61 24.88 38.28 7.42
N SER A 62 23.65 38.65 7.02
CA SER A 62 23.17 40.04 7.03
C SER A 62 23.02 40.64 8.44
N THR A 63 22.92 39.81 9.47
CA THR A 63 22.84 40.25 10.88
C THR A 63 24.20 40.39 11.56
N SER A 64 25.30 40.05 10.88
CA SER A 64 26.67 40.17 11.41
C SER A 64 27.46 41.38 10.90
N ASP A 65 26.94 42.13 9.92
CA ASP A 65 27.63 43.26 9.27
C ASP A 65 26.84 44.59 9.32
N ASP A 66 26.18 44.90 10.44
CA ASP A 66 25.63 46.23 10.71
C ASP A 66 26.53 47.00 11.69
N ASP A 67 27.63 47.54 11.16
CA ASP A 67 28.33 48.74 11.64
C ASP A 67 29.15 49.32 10.45
N ASP A 68 28.48 49.91 9.46
CA ASP A 68 28.78 51.26 8.94
C ASP A 68 28.07 51.58 7.60
N ASP A 69 27.36 52.71 7.65
CA ASP A 69 27.14 53.69 6.59
C ASP A 69 26.32 53.39 5.31
N ASN A 70 25.12 54.00 5.34
CA ASN A 70 24.61 54.93 4.32
C ASN A 70 24.32 54.40 2.89
N ASN A 71 23.04 54.20 2.59
CA ASN A 71 22.17 55.25 2.00
C ASN A 71 21.09 54.64 1.08
N LYS A 72 19.83 54.83 1.48
CA LYS A 72 18.61 55.07 0.68
C LYS A 72 18.52 54.47 -0.74
N ILE A 73 17.47 53.67 -0.94
CA ILE A 73 16.24 53.99 -1.71
C ILE A 73 15.41 52.70 -1.65
N ALA A 74 14.50 52.62 -0.69
CA ALA A 74 13.10 53.06 -0.79
C ALA A 74 12.22 51.94 -1.36
N ASP A 75 11.29 51.53 -0.49
CA ASP A 75 9.90 51.17 -0.79
C ASP A 75 9.69 50.26 -2.01
N THR A 76 9.02 49.12 -1.86
CA THR A 76 7.56 49.15 -1.87
C THR A 76 7.05 47.73 -1.59
N ILE A 77 6.33 47.57 -0.46
CA ILE A 77 5.14 46.69 -0.29
C ILE A 77 5.40 45.18 -0.20
N VAL A 78 4.93 44.38 0.77
CA VAL A 78 4.00 44.50 1.92
C VAL A 78 4.25 43.20 2.72
N SER A 79 4.63 43.24 4.00
CA SER A 79 3.77 43.34 5.18
C SER A 79 2.58 42.36 5.26
N ALA A 80 2.85 41.15 5.72
CA ALA A 80 2.06 40.42 6.71
C ALA A 80 2.98 39.28 7.22
N LYS A 81 3.69 39.37 8.36
CA LYS A 81 3.24 39.59 9.75
C LYS A 81 1.95 38.81 9.99
N LEU A 82 2.01 37.59 10.50
CA LEU A 82 1.94 37.18 11.92
C LEU A 82 1.65 35.65 11.81
N GLU A 83 2.08 34.69 12.62
CA GLU A 83 2.51 34.66 14.00
C GLU A 83 3.10 33.24 14.23
N THR A 84 4.20 33.19 14.95
CA THR A 84 4.84 32.03 15.57
C THR A 84 3.89 31.18 16.41
N SER A 85 3.99 29.86 16.29
CA SER A 85 3.83 28.93 17.41
C SER A 85 4.77 27.76 17.20
N GLU A 86 5.82 27.75 18.02
CA GLU A 86 6.56 26.55 18.38
C GLU A 86 5.58 25.56 19.01
N GLU A 87 5.66 24.29 18.66
CA GLU A 87 5.43 23.20 19.61
C GLU A 87 6.13 21.94 19.09
N GLU A 88 7.12 21.53 19.87
CA GLU A 88 7.83 20.27 19.82
C GLU A 88 6.86 19.12 20.07
N ALA A 89 7.00 18.02 19.31
CA ALA A 89 6.45 16.74 19.69
C ALA A 89 7.43 15.64 19.25
N GLU A 90 8.38 15.36 20.14
CA GLU A 90 8.99 14.03 20.23
C GLU A 90 7.94 13.07 20.78
N ASN A 91 7.82 11.90 20.16
CA ASN A 91 7.08 10.76 20.65
C ASN A 91 8.00 9.55 20.48
N ASP A 92 8.38 8.91 21.58
CA ASP A 92 8.67 7.47 21.60
C ASP A 92 8.65 6.96 23.06
N ASP A 93 7.62 6.14 23.29
CA ASP A 93 7.63 4.82 23.92
C ASP A 93 7.90 4.56 25.42
N GLU A 94 6.93 3.78 25.94
CA GLU A 94 7.00 2.66 26.90
C GLU A 94 7.27 2.95 28.40
N GLU A 95 6.29 2.63 29.25
CA GLU A 95 6.36 1.48 30.19
C GLU A 95 5.11 1.34 31.09
N GLU A 96 4.97 0.14 31.63
CA GLU A 96 3.80 -0.54 32.16
C GLU A 96 3.40 -0.23 33.62
N GLU A 97 2.23 -0.78 33.98
CA GLU A 97 1.81 -1.34 35.27
C GLU A 97 0.97 -0.53 36.30
N ALA A 98 -0.16 -1.19 36.60
CA ALA A 98 -0.74 -1.47 37.92
C ALA A 98 -1.76 -0.51 38.58
N GLU A 99 -2.98 -1.07 38.63
CA GLU A 99 -3.88 -1.21 39.79
C GLU A 99 -4.63 -0.01 40.41
N ASN A 100 -5.95 -0.20 40.42
CA ASN A 100 -6.89 -0.11 41.55
C ASN A 100 -7.79 1.12 41.77
N ASP A 101 -9.09 0.80 41.73
CA ASP A 101 -10.18 1.12 42.67
C ASP A 101 -10.51 2.57 43.04
N ASN A 102 -11.67 3.04 42.56
CA ASN A 102 -12.84 3.37 43.40
C ASN A 102 -14.01 3.86 42.50
N GLU A 103 -15.16 3.17 42.55
CA GLU A 103 -16.41 3.57 43.23
C GLU A 103 -17.05 4.84 42.61
N ASP A 104 -18.22 4.82 41.96
CA ASP A 104 -19.58 4.40 42.33
C ASP A 104 -20.49 5.65 42.19
N ASP A 105 -21.79 5.43 42.10
CA ASP A 105 -22.91 6.35 41.88
C ASP A 105 -23.04 6.89 40.44
N GLY A 106 -24.05 6.53 39.64
CA GLY A 106 -25.38 6.08 39.99
C GLY A 106 -26.37 7.03 39.32
N GLU A 107 -27.07 6.57 38.28
CA GLU A 107 -28.51 6.76 38.16
C GLU A 107 -29.07 6.03 36.94
N ALA A 108 -30.13 5.30 37.21
CA ALA A 108 -30.82 4.44 36.30
C ALA A 108 -31.91 5.19 35.53
N GLY A 109 -32.03 4.83 34.25
CA GLY A 109 -33.34 4.62 33.63
C GLY A 109 -33.79 5.71 32.69
N GLU A 110 -33.76 5.41 31.39
CA GLU A 110 -34.96 5.51 30.57
C GLU A 110 -34.82 4.64 29.32
N GLY A 111 -35.90 3.89 29.03
CA GLY A 111 -35.89 2.77 28.10
C GLY A 111 -35.62 3.17 26.65
N LYS A 112 -34.77 2.38 25.99
CA LYS A 112 -34.71 2.29 24.52
C LYS A 112 -35.00 0.86 24.09
N THR A 113 -36.29 0.55 24.00
CA THR A 113 -36.77 -0.35 22.96
C THR A 113 -36.56 0.38 21.63
N GLY A 114 -35.59 -0.04 20.84
CA GLY A 114 -35.37 0.53 19.52
C GLY A 114 -34.40 -0.33 18.76
N PHE A 115 -34.93 -1.11 17.82
CA PHE A 115 -34.20 -1.71 16.71
C PHE A 115 -33.04 -0.80 16.28
N ALA A 116 -31.80 -1.27 16.43
CA ALA A 116 -30.65 -0.65 15.80
C ALA A 116 -30.79 -0.84 14.29
N TRP A 117 -31.37 0.16 13.64
CA TRP A 117 -31.51 0.20 12.18
C TRP A 117 -30.11 0.37 11.59
N THR A 118 -29.70 -0.58 10.74
CA THR A 118 -28.36 -0.66 10.12
C THR A 118 -28.12 0.39 9.03
N SER A 119 -28.76 1.55 9.09
CA SER A 119 -28.57 2.63 8.13
C SER A 119 -27.58 3.65 8.69
N SER A 120 -26.41 3.77 8.06
CA SER A 120 -25.46 4.88 8.20
C SER A 120 -25.97 6.15 7.49
N LEU A 121 -27.28 6.39 7.55
CA LEU A 121 -27.90 7.59 7.00
C LEU A 121 -27.77 8.72 8.04
N ASP A 122 -27.22 9.84 7.60
CA ASP A 122 -26.96 11.00 8.46
C ASP A 122 -28.18 11.93 8.41
N PHE A 123 -28.96 11.91 9.49
CA PHE A 123 -30.17 12.71 9.63
C PHE A 123 -29.90 14.12 10.17
N SER A 124 -28.63 14.49 10.41
CA SER A 124 -28.25 15.78 11.00
C SER A 124 -28.56 16.99 10.10
N ARG A 125 -28.72 16.77 8.78
CA ARG A 125 -29.12 17.81 7.82
C ARG A 125 -30.63 18.03 7.70
N ILE A 126 -31.46 17.20 8.35
CA ILE A 126 -32.91 17.35 8.27
C ILE A 126 -33.36 18.38 9.31
N THR A 127 -33.78 19.55 8.83
CA THR A 127 -34.46 20.56 9.66
C THR A 127 -35.70 19.93 10.32
N PRO A 128 -35.84 20.00 11.66
CA PRO A 128 -36.96 19.37 12.35
C PRO A 128 -38.27 19.97 11.84
N ALA A 129 -39.15 19.11 11.33
CA ALA A 129 -40.44 19.54 10.80
C ALA A 129 -41.34 20.04 11.95
N GLU A 130 -42.02 21.17 11.76
CA GLU A 130 -43.07 21.68 12.67
C GLU A 130 -44.34 20.79 12.68
N SER A 131 -44.33 19.65 12.01
CA SER A 131 -45.46 18.72 11.89
C SER A 131 -44.98 17.26 11.93
N PRO A 132 -45.62 16.40 12.76
CA PRO A 132 -45.15 15.04 13.05
C PRO A 132 -45.30 14.04 11.88
N PHE A 133 -45.70 14.48 10.69
CA PHE A 133 -45.94 13.58 9.55
C PHE A 133 -45.62 14.20 8.18
N ALA A 134 -44.69 15.15 8.10
CA ALA A 134 -44.14 15.58 6.81
C ALA A 134 -42.94 14.68 6.46
N PHE A 135 -43.21 13.45 6.01
CA PHE A 135 -42.16 12.61 5.42
C PHE A 135 -41.68 13.29 4.14
N LYS A 136 -40.53 13.97 4.20
CA LYS A 136 -39.93 14.67 3.07
C LYS A 136 -39.29 13.66 2.12
N PHE A 137 -40.13 12.84 1.51
CA PHE A 137 -39.75 11.76 0.58
C PHE A 137 -38.81 12.27 -0.53
N HIS A 138 -38.96 13.53 -0.94
CA HIS A 138 -38.11 14.13 -1.95
C HIS A 138 -36.67 14.36 -1.47
N GLU A 139 -36.46 14.79 -0.23
CA GLU A 139 -35.12 14.94 0.36
C GLU A 139 -34.46 13.56 0.55
N PHE A 140 -35.23 12.55 0.95
CA PHE A 140 -34.74 11.17 1.05
C PHE A 140 -34.35 10.58 -0.32
N LEU A 141 -35.16 10.79 -1.36
CA LEU A 141 -34.82 10.35 -2.71
C LEU A 141 -33.57 11.06 -3.24
N GLN A 142 -33.38 12.34 -2.93
CA GLN A 142 -32.18 13.08 -3.31
C GLN A 142 -30.94 12.55 -2.58
N ASP A 143 -31.02 12.29 -1.26
CA ASP A 143 -29.90 11.72 -0.48
C ASP A 143 -29.55 10.30 -0.97
N VAL A 144 -30.55 9.46 -1.26
CA VAL A 144 -30.30 8.13 -1.85
C VAL A 144 -29.66 8.24 -3.23
N GLN A 145 -30.11 9.18 -4.07
CA GLN A 145 -29.53 9.40 -5.39
C GLN A 145 -28.09 9.92 -5.31
N GLU A 146 -27.82 10.86 -4.39
CA GLU A 146 -26.49 11.45 -4.18
C GLU A 146 -25.51 10.40 -3.64
N ARG A 147 -25.90 9.64 -2.61
CA ARG A 147 -25.09 8.54 -2.07
C ARG A 147 -24.88 7.41 -3.06
N ALA A 148 -25.90 7.07 -3.86
CA ALA A 148 -25.75 6.05 -4.91
C ALA A 148 -24.79 6.53 -6.01
N ARG A 149 -24.84 7.82 -6.36
CA ARG A 149 -23.90 8.43 -7.30
C ARG A 149 -22.48 8.45 -6.74
N GLU A 150 -22.30 8.89 -5.50
CA GLU A 150 -21.00 8.92 -4.82
C GLU A 150 -20.42 7.50 -4.68
N ALA A 151 -21.24 6.51 -4.29
CA ALA A 151 -20.80 5.12 -4.22
C ALA A 151 -20.39 4.57 -5.60
N ASN A 152 -21.07 4.99 -6.67
CA ASN A 152 -20.73 4.58 -8.03
C ASN A 152 -19.45 5.27 -8.54
N GLU A 153 -19.27 6.56 -8.26
CA GLU A 153 -18.04 7.30 -8.56
C GLU A 153 -16.86 6.69 -7.78
N ASN A 154 -17.02 6.42 -6.49
CA ASN A 154 -16.01 5.76 -5.65
C ASN A 154 -15.68 4.33 -6.14
N LEU A 155 -16.69 3.56 -6.56
CA LEU A 155 -16.46 2.23 -7.12
C LEU A 155 -15.73 2.31 -8.46
N GLN A 156 -16.08 3.27 -9.31
CA GLN A 156 -15.42 3.51 -10.57
C GLN A 156 -13.95 3.90 -10.35
N ASP A 157 -13.69 4.84 -9.43
CA ASP A 157 -12.34 5.28 -9.09
C ASP A 157 -11.53 4.12 -8.50
N ALA A 158 -12.10 3.36 -7.56
CA ALA A 158 -11.44 2.18 -7.01
C ALA A 158 -11.11 1.14 -8.08
N LEU A 159 -12.07 0.78 -8.94
CA LEU A 159 -11.87 -0.20 -10.03
C LEU A 159 -10.98 0.32 -11.17
N SER A 160 -10.73 1.63 -11.24
CA SER A 160 -9.81 2.21 -12.22
C SER A 160 -8.35 2.02 -11.86
N THR A 161 -8.04 1.68 -10.60
CA THR A 161 -6.68 1.46 -10.14
C THR A 161 -6.15 0.09 -10.59
N ILE A 162 -4.88 0.03 -11.00
CA ILE A 162 -4.20 -1.22 -11.38
C ILE A 162 -4.33 -2.29 -10.27
N PRO A 163 -4.07 -1.98 -8.98
CA PRO A 163 -4.18 -2.98 -7.91
C PRO A 163 -5.59 -3.56 -7.74
N ALA A 164 -6.65 -2.78 -8.02
CA ALA A 164 -8.02 -3.28 -7.95
C ALA A 164 -8.33 -4.25 -9.09
N VAL A 165 -7.89 -3.94 -10.31
CA VAL A 165 -8.05 -4.87 -11.45
C VAL A 165 -7.27 -6.15 -11.20
N ASP A 166 -6.07 -6.04 -10.63
CA ASP A 166 -5.27 -7.20 -10.22
C ASP A 166 -5.99 -8.04 -9.16
N ALA A 167 -6.56 -7.40 -8.14
CA ALA A 167 -7.35 -8.10 -7.13
C ALA A 167 -8.52 -8.86 -7.76
N VAL A 168 -9.20 -8.29 -8.76
CA VAL A 168 -10.27 -8.96 -9.52
C VAL A 168 -9.72 -10.16 -10.30
N PHE A 169 -8.60 -10.02 -11.02
CA PHE A 169 -7.98 -11.13 -11.74
C PHE A 169 -7.57 -12.27 -10.80
N MET A 170 -6.95 -11.93 -9.66
CA MET A 170 -6.57 -12.90 -8.63
C MET A 170 -7.79 -13.57 -8.01
N ALA A 171 -8.87 -12.82 -7.75
CA ALA A 171 -10.11 -13.37 -7.22
C ALA A 171 -10.79 -14.33 -8.20
N ILE A 172 -10.81 -14.00 -9.50
CA ILE A 172 -11.34 -14.89 -10.54
C ILE A 172 -10.52 -16.18 -10.60
N GLU A 173 -9.19 -16.09 -10.63
CA GLU A 173 -8.33 -17.28 -10.63
C GLU A 173 -8.54 -18.14 -9.39
N PHE A 174 -8.54 -17.51 -8.21
CA PHE A 174 -8.76 -18.22 -6.95
C PHE A 174 -10.14 -18.90 -6.92
N TYR A 175 -11.18 -18.20 -7.38
CA TYR A 175 -12.52 -18.75 -7.43
C TYR A 175 -12.61 -19.94 -8.38
N VAL A 176 -12.09 -19.83 -9.61
CA VAL A 176 -12.12 -20.90 -10.61
C VAL A 176 -11.29 -22.10 -10.18
N TYR A 177 -10.15 -21.88 -9.53
CA TYR A 177 -9.24 -22.94 -9.15
C TYR A 177 -9.59 -23.64 -7.83
N VAL A 178 -9.93 -22.88 -6.79
CA VAL A 178 -10.09 -23.39 -5.42
C VAL A 178 -11.56 -23.54 -5.05
N VAL A 179 -12.40 -22.56 -5.38
CA VAL A 179 -13.76 -22.49 -4.84
C VAL A 179 -14.75 -23.26 -5.71
N ALA A 180 -14.87 -22.92 -6.99
CA ALA A 180 -15.85 -23.49 -7.91
C ALA A 180 -15.82 -25.03 -8.01
N PRO A 181 -14.66 -25.71 -8.13
CA PRO A 181 -14.62 -27.16 -8.21
C PRO A 181 -14.84 -27.83 -6.84
N HIS A 182 -14.44 -27.20 -5.74
CA HIS A 182 -14.33 -27.89 -4.45
C HIS A 182 -15.38 -27.52 -3.41
N VAL A 183 -16.05 -26.38 -3.55
CA VAL A 183 -17.02 -25.84 -2.60
C VAL A 183 -18.41 -25.89 -3.23
N LYS A 184 -19.29 -26.73 -2.69
CA LYS A 184 -20.69 -26.79 -3.11
C LYS A 184 -21.59 -26.30 -1.99
N LEU A 185 -22.52 -25.41 -2.34
CA LEU A 185 -23.59 -24.99 -1.44
C LEU A 185 -24.70 -26.05 -1.53
N ALA A 186 -24.95 -26.74 -0.42
CA ALA A 186 -26.04 -27.70 -0.37
C ALA A 186 -27.38 -26.97 -0.53
N PRO A 187 -28.35 -27.53 -1.29
CA PRO A 187 -29.65 -26.91 -1.48
C PRO A 187 -30.39 -26.70 -0.15
N PHE A 188 -31.13 -25.59 -0.11
CA PHE A 188 -31.83 -24.94 1.02
C PHE A 188 -32.91 -25.77 1.74
N SER A 189 -32.82 -27.09 1.83
CA SER A 189 -33.88 -27.87 2.48
C SER A 189 -33.85 -27.78 4.01
N HIS A 190 -32.68 -27.67 4.67
CA HIS A 190 -32.65 -27.60 6.15
C HIS A 190 -31.61 -26.69 6.81
N ALA A 191 -30.57 -26.21 6.10
CA ALA A 191 -29.68 -25.11 6.49
C ALA A 191 -28.64 -24.93 5.37
N PRO A 192 -28.12 -23.71 5.09
CA PRO A 192 -27.02 -23.54 4.16
C PRO A 192 -25.76 -24.19 4.76
N GLN A 193 -25.45 -25.42 4.33
CA GLN A 193 -24.21 -26.10 4.68
C GLN A 193 -23.25 -25.99 3.49
N VAL A 194 -22.04 -25.52 3.79
CA VAL A 194 -20.93 -25.52 2.84
C VAL A 194 -20.33 -26.93 2.86
N VAL A 195 -20.43 -27.64 1.73
CA VAL A 195 -19.87 -28.98 1.59
C VAL A 195 -18.59 -28.88 0.78
N PHE A 196 -17.48 -29.23 1.43
CA PHE A 196 -16.19 -29.40 0.77
C PHE A 196 -16.14 -30.80 0.16
N SER A 197 -15.85 -30.88 -1.14
CA SER A 197 -15.73 -32.15 -1.86
C SER A 197 -14.38 -32.84 -1.69
N VAL A 198 -13.44 -32.17 -1.02
CA VAL A 198 -12.01 -32.48 -0.96
C VAL A 198 -11.56 -32.39 0.50
N GLY A 199 -10.58 -33.20 0.90
CA GLY A 199 -10.06 -33.20 2.27
C GLY A 199 -9.35 -31.89 2.62
N TRP A 200 -9.28 -31.54 3.91
CA TRP A 200 -8.65 -30.27 4.34
C TRP A 200 -7.18 -30.13 3.91
N ARG A 201 -6.43 -31.24 3.88
CA ARG A 201 -5.03 -31.27 3.45
C ARG A 201 -4.87 -30.99 1.95
N GLU A 202 -5.73 -31.61 1.14
CA GLU A 202 -5.80 -31.37 -0.30
C GLU A 202 -6.17 -29.91 -0.56
N PHE A 203 -7.20 -29.39 0.12
CA PHE A 203 -7.62 -28.00 0.03
C PHE A 203 -6.49 -27.01 0.38
N ALA A 204 -5.78 -27.26 1.48
CA ALA A 204 -4.62 -26.47 1.87
C ALA A 204 -3.51 -26.52 0.81
N SER A 205 -3.27 -27.69 0.19
CA SER A 205 -2.27 -27.81 -0.87
C SER A 205 -2.62 -26.99 -2.12
N LEU A 206 -3.90 -26.89 -2.48
CA LEU A 206 -4.38 -26.08 -3.59
C LEU A 206 -4.14 -24.59 -3.30
N ILE A 207 -4.53 -24.11 -2.11
CA ILE A 207 -4.33 -22.72 -1.70
C ILE A 207 -2.84 -22.37 -1.69
N LEU A 208 -2.01 -23.19 -1.07
CA LEU A 208 -0.56 -22.95 -1.00
C LEU A 208 0.08 -22.94 -2.37
N PHE A 209 -0.34 -23.85 -3.27
CA PHE A 209 0.16 -23.89 -4.64
C PHE A 209 -0.21 -22.63 -5.41
N TRP A 210 -1.48 -22.19 -5.32
CA TRP A 210 -1.94 -20.95 -5.95
C TRP A 210 -1.23 -19.72 -5.37
N ALA A 211 -1.14 -19.61 -4.05
CA ALA A 211 -0.46 -18.49 -3.41
C ALA A 211 1.02 -18.45 -3.79
N GLY A 212 1.68 -19.60 -3.87
CA GLY A 212 3.07 -19.72 -4.30
C GLY A 212 3.27 -19.24 -5.73
N TRP A 213 2.56 -19.83 -6.69
CA TRP A 213 2.81 -19.61 -8.12
C TRP A 213 2.11 -18.39 -8.72
N SER A 214 0.95 -17.99 -8.20
CA SER A 214 0.20 -16.84 -8.71
C SER A 214 0.56 -15.52 -8.04
N VAL A 215 1.01 -15.56 -6.78
CA VAL A 215 1.26 -14.35 -5.96
C VAL A 215 2.74 -14.27 -5.58
N ALA A 216 3.22 -15.20 -4.76
CA ALA A 216 4.48 -15.06 -4.05
C ALA A 216 5.69 -15.02 -5.00
N VAL A 217 5.79 -15.96 -5.94
CA VAL A 217 6.93 -15.98 -6.88
C VAL A 217 6.92 -14.75 -7.80
N PRO A 218 5.80 -14.40 -8.49
CA PRO A 218 5.75 -13.16 -9.26
C PRO A 218 6.07 -11.91 -8.45
N ALA A 219 5.54 -11.77 -7.23
CA ALA A 219 5.79 -10.63 -6.35
C ALA A 219 7.26 -10.54 -5.92
N LEU A 220 7.88 -11.66 -5.55
CA LEU A 220 9.30 -11.69 -5.19
C LEU A 220 10.20 -11.30 -6.36
N VAL A 221 9.90 -11.77 -7.57
CA VAL A 221 10.67 -11.39 -8.77
C VAL A 221 10.49 -9.92 -9.09
N ALA A 222 9.26 -9.42 -9.06
CA ALA A 222 8.97 -8.01 -9.31
C ALA A 222 9.61 -7.09 -8.27
N TYR A 223 9.56 -7.46 -6.98
CA TYR A 223 10.27 -6.77 -5.91
C TYR A 223 11.78 -6.76 -6.15
N TYR A 224 12.37 -7.92 -6.47
CA TYR A 224 13.81 -8.03 -6.69
C TYR A 224 14.29 -7.21 -7.90
N VAL A 225 13.55 -7.24 -9.01
CA VAL A 225 13.90 -6.47 -10.21
C VAL A 225 13.77 -4.97 -9.94
N ASN A 226 12.71 -4.55 -9.26
CA ASN A 226 12.52 -3.15 -8.88
C ASN A 226 13.63 -2.68 -7.91
N PHE A 227 14.00 -3.52 -6.94
CA PHE A 227 15.10 -3.25 -6.00
C PHE A 227 16.45 -3.02 -6.70
N ILE A 228 16.77 -3.78 -7.75
CA ILE A 228 18.02 -3.59 -8.50
C ILE A 228 18.00 -2.28 -9.28
N ARG A 229 16.84 -1.90 -9.80
CA ARG A 229 16.73 -0.80 -10.76
C ARG A 229 16.67 0.57 -10.09
N TYR A 230 16.28 0.65 -8.82
CA TYR A 230 16.06 1.89 -8.06
C TYR A 230 15.15 2.90 -8.78
N ASP A 231 14.36 2.46 -9.77
CA ASP A 231 13.67 3.36 -10.72
C ASP A 231 12.45 4.03 -10.08
N LEU A 232 11.83 3.42 -9.06
CA LEU A 232 10.58 3.90 -8.46
C LEU A 232 10.66 3.82 -6.92
N PRO A 233 11.08 4.90 -6.23
CA PRO A 233 11.24 4.91 -4.77
C PRO A 233 9.92 4.68 -4.02
N ASP A 234 8.78 5.03 -4.62
CA ASP A 234 7.46 4.94 -3.98
C ASP A 234 6.70 3.64 -4.27
N MET A 235 7.15 2.85 -5.26
CA MET A 235 6.42 1.65 -5.69
C MET A 235 7.20 0.40 -5.30
N ASN A 236 6.69 -0.36 -4.33
CA ASN A 236 7.39 -1.54 -3.80
C ASN A 236 7.49 -2.70 -4.80
N VAL A 237 6.54 -2.82 -5.75
CA VAL A 237 6.45 -3.94 -6.69
C VAL A 237 6.14 -3.41 -8.08
N ASP A 238 6.98 -3.73 -9.07
CA ASP A 238 6.74 -3.41 -10.48
C ASP A 238 5.58 -4.27 -11.04
N PRO A 239 4.41 -3.68 -11.36
CA PRO A 239 3.25 -4.43 -11.83
C PRO A 239 3.49 -5.05 -13.21
N MET A 240 4.29 -4.41 -14.08
CA MET A 240 4.63 -4.96 -15.38
C MET A 240 5.50 -6.21 -15.22
N VAL A 241 6.54 -6.15 -14.37
CA VAL A 241 7.40 -7.32 -14.11
C VAL A 241 6.61 -8.43 -13.41
N PHE A 242 5.69 -8.08 -12.52
CA PHE A 242 4.79 -9.04 -11.87
C PHE A 242 3.99 -9.84 -12.91
N HIS A 243 3.29 -9.17 -13.83
CA HIS A 243 2.49 -9.83 -14.85
C HIS A 243 3.33 -10.61 -15.87
N VAL A 244 4.48 -10.07 -16.30
CA VAL A 244 5.39 -10.79 -17.20
C VAL A 244 5.87 -12.10 -16.55
N THR A 245 6.28 -12.02 -15.28
CA THR A 245 6.73 -13.21 -14.53
C THR A 245 5.60 -14.22 -14.37
N LYS A 246 4.41 -13.75 -13.99
CA LYS A 246 3.22 -14.60 -13.85
C LYS A 246 2.86 -15.29 -15.18
N ALA A 247 2.94 -14.59 -16.31
CA ALA A 247 2.69 -15.17 -17.63
C ALA A 247 3.70 -16.28 -17.96
N LEU A 248 4.99 -16.05 -17.70
CA LEU A 248 6.04 -17.06 -17.91
C LEU A 248 5.85 -18.28 -17.02
N LEU A 249 5.48 -18.07 -15.75
CA LEU A 249 5.18 -19.15 -14.80
C LEU A 249 3.94 -19.93 -15.22
N ALA A 250 2.87 -19.26 -15.66
CA ALA A 250 1.68 -19.92 -16.19
C ALA A 250 2.02 -20.82 -17.39
N LEU A 251 2.89 -20.36 -18.30
CA LEU A 251 3.38 -21.18 -19.40
C LEU A 251 4.22 -22.37 -18.89
N LEU A 252 5.15 -22.14 -17.97
CA LEU A 252 5.99 -23.20 -17.39
C LEU A 252 5.13 -24.29 -16.73
N VAL A 253 4.21 -23.88 -15.86
CA VAL A 253 3.27 -24.76 -15.16
C VAL A 253 2.42 -25.53 -16.19
N SER A 254 1.90 -24.87 -17.23
CA SER A 254 1.12 -25.53 -18.29
C SER A 254 1.89 -26.65 -19.01
N LYS A 255 3.21 -26.49 -19.17
CA LYS A 255 4.09 -27.49 -19.83
C LYS A 255 4.60 -28.56 -18.87
N TRP A 256 4.61 -28.32 -17.56
CA TRP A 256 5.15 -29.26 -16.58
C TRP A 256 4.28 -30.50 -16.39
N GLN A 257 4.65 -31.63 -16.97
CA GLN A 257 3.89 -32.87 -16.80
C GLN A 257 4.35 -33.64 -15.54
N PRO A 258 3.47 -33.92 -14.58
CA PRO A 258 3.79 -34.83 -13.48
C PRO A 258 3.93 -36.25 -14.04
N SER A 259 4.95 -36.98 -13.58
CA SER A 259 5.19 -38.35 -14.00
C SER A 259 4.22 -39.31 -13.30
N PHE A 260 3.40 -40.03 -14.07
CA PHE A 260 2.50 -41.07 -13.57
C PHE A 260 3.24 -42.16 -12.78
N ALA A 261 4.46 -42.51 -13.20
CA ALA A 261 5.27 -43.52 -12.53
C ALA A 261 5.59 -43.12 -11.08
N ASN A 262 5.83 -41.82 -10.83
CA ASN A 262 6.14 -41.32 -9.50
C ASN A 262 4.91 -41.32 -8.58
N GLU A 263 3.72 -41.20 -9.16
CA GLU A 263 2.45 -41.24 -8.43
C GLU A 263 2.07 -42.68 -8.06
N ALA A 264 2.23 -43.61 -9.01
CA ALA A 264 2.09 -45.03 -8.73
C ALA A 264 3.08 -45.48 -7.64
N ALA A 265 4.34 -45.03 -7.69
CA ALA A 265 5.32 -45.32 -6.65
C ALA A 265 4.90 -44.76 -5.28
N TYR A 266 4.31 -43.56 -5.23
CA TYR A 266 3.77 -42.99 -4.00
C TYR A 266 2.65 -43.87 -3.42
N THR A 267 1.66 -44.27 -4.23
CA THR A 267 0.56 -45.12 -3.75
C THR A 267 1.04 -46.46 -3.17
N VAL A 268 2.07 -47.06 -3.76
CA VAL A 268 2.65 -48.32 -3.26
C VAL A 268 3.36 -48.07 -1.92
N LYS A 269 4.11 -46.97 -1.80
CA LYS A 269 4.77 -46.59 -0.55
C LYS A 269 3.75 -46.30 0.55
N ASP A 270 2.66 -45.63 0.23
CA ASP A 270 1.57 -45.28 1.14
C ASP A 270 0.89 -46.51 1.73
N VAL A 271 0.52 -47.46 0.87
CA VAL A 271 -0.04 -48.75 1.32
C VAL A 271 0.98 -49.54 2.16
N SER A 272 2.28 -49.44 1.84
CA SER A 272 3.33 -50.11 2.62
C SER A 272 3.72 -49.41 3.94
N GLY A 273 3.20 -48.20 4.20
CA GLY A 273 3.54 -47.39 5.37
C GLY A 273 4.95 -46.78 5.37
N ASN A 274 5.67 -46.84 4.24
CA ASN A 274 7.07 -46.37 4.12
C ASN A 274 7.17 -44.99 3.44
N VAL A 275 6.21 -44.09 3.69
CA VAL A 275 6.16 -42.77 3.05
C VAL A 275 6.98 -41.76 3.82
N SER A 276 7.89 -41.08 3.13
CA SER A 276 8.61 -39.94 3.71
C SER A 276 7.78 -38.64 3.62
N ALA A 277 8.06 -37.67 4.50
CA ALA A 277 7.42 -36.35 4.41
C ALA A 277 7.64 -35.67 3.05
N ALA A 278 8.80 -35.90 2.41
CA ALA A 278 9.10 -35.40 1.08
C ALA A 278 8.23 -36.07 0.00
N ASP A 279 7.95 -37.37 0.12
CA ASP A 279 7.04 -38.07 -0.77
C ASP A 279 5.60 -37.51 -0.66
N VAL A 280 5.14 -37.21 0.57
CA VAL A 280 3.84 -36.57 0.82
C VAL A 280 3.77 -35.17 0.20
N ALA A 281 4.79 -34.33 0.41
CA ALA A 281 4.84 -32.99 -0.17
C ALA A 281 4.86 -33.04 -1.71
N ALA A 282 5.62 -33.98 -2.29
CA ALA A 282 5.68 -34.17 -3.73
C ALA A 282 4.34 -34.65 -4.31
N HIS A 283 3.62 -35.52 -3.60
CA HIS A 283 2.26 -35.94 -3.97
C HIS A 283 1.31 -34.73 -4.02
N TRP A 284 1.25 -33.93 -2.95
CA TRP A 284 0.38 -32.76 -2.89
C TRP A 284 0.71 -31.71 -3.95
N PHE A 285 2.00 -31.48 -4.21
CA PHE A 285 2.43 -30.59 -5.29
C PHE A 285 1.93 -31.08 -6.66
N ARG A 286 2.01 -32.38 -6.93
CA ARG A 286 1.54 -32.97 -8.20
C ARG A 286 0.02 -32.90 -8.30
N PHE A 287 -0.69 -33.21 -7.22
CA PHE A 287 -2.14 -33.09 -7.15
C PHE A 287 -2.58 -31.66 -7.51
N ALA A 288 -2.01 -30.65 -6.85
CA ALA A 288 -2.31 -29.25 -7.14
C ALA A 288 -1.93 -28.84 -8.57
N LEU A 289 -0.79 -29.30 -9.08
CA LEU A 289 -0.37 -29.07 -10.47
C LEU A 289 -1.36 -29.67 -11.50
N ILE A 290 -1.91 -30.85 -11.22
CA ILE A 290 -2.91 -31.50 -12.09
C ILE A 290 -4.22 -30.70 -12.07
N GLU A 291 -4.73 -30.36 -10.89
CA GLU A 291 -5.93 -29.55 -10.75
C GLU A 291 -5.77 -28.18 -11.42
N TRP A 292 -4.61 -27.54 -11.26
CA TRP A 292 -4.32 -26.26 -11.89
C TRP A 292 -4.49 -26.35 -13.41
N LYS A 293 -3.93 -27.39 -14.02
CA LYS A 293 -4.05 -27.62 -15.46
C LYS A 293 -5.47 -27.90 -15.91
N LEU A 294 -6.21 -28.67 -15.11
CA LEU A 294 -7.56 -29.09 -15.43
C LEU A 294 -8.54 -27.91 -15.33
N GLN A 295 -8.46 -27.13 -14.26
CA GLN A 295 -9.41 -26.07 -13.96
C GLN A 295 -9.06 -24.74 -14.62
N LEU A 296 -7.80 -24.29 -14.52
CA LEU A 296 -7.37 -22.98 -15.00
C LEU A 296 -6.87 -23.01 -16.45
N GLY A 297 -6.24 -24.10 -16.88
CA GLY A 297 -5.68 -24.21 -18.23
C GLY A 297 -4.74 -23.04 -18.58
N LEU A 298 -5.13 -22.24 -19.59
CA LEU A 298 -4.38 -21.05 -20.03
C LEU A 298 -4.92 -19.73 -19.43
N LEU A 299 -5.96 -19.76 -18.60
CA LEU A 299 -6.55 -18.57 -17.99
C LEU A 299 -5.51 -17.66 -17.30
N PRO A 300 -4.58 -18.18 -16.46
CA PRO A 300 -3.63 -17.33 -15.75
C PRO A 300 -2.65 -16.63 -16.69
N PHE A 301 -2.34 -17.26 -17.84
CA PHE A 301 -1.54 -16.64 -18.89
C PHE A 301 -2.31 -15.51 -19.57
N VAL A 302 -3.58 -15.73 -19.93
CA VAL A 302 -4.40 -14.70 -20.58
C VAL A 302 -4.60 -13.49 -19.66
N LEU A 303 -4.90 -13.72 -18.38
CA LEU A 303 -5.05 -12.63 -17.40
C LEU A 303 -3.73 -11.89 -17.16
N ALA A 304 -2.60 -12.59 -17.12
CA ALA A 304 -1.30 -11.95 -17.02
C ALA A 304 -0.95 -11.10 -18.25
N VAL A 305 -1.26 -11.56 -19.47
CA VAL A 305 -1.08 -10.76 -20.69
C VAL A 305 -2.01 -9.54 -20.71
N ALA A 306 -3.26 -9.70 -20.26
CA ALA A 306 -4.18 -8.58 -20.10
C ALA A 306 -3.67 -7.56 -19.07
N GLY A 307 -3.12 -8.03 -17.95
CA GLY A 307 -2.45 -7.19 -16.95
C GLY A 307 -1.27 -6.41 -17.55
N CYS A 308 -0.38 -7.07 -18.30
CA CYS A 308 0.69 -6.39 -19.02
C CYS A 308 0.16 -5.29 -19.97
N ALA A 309 -0.91 -5.57 -20.72
CA ALA A 309 -1.50 -4.60 -21.64
C ALA A 309 -2.12 -3.41 -20.89
N LEU A 310 -2.73 -3.65 -19.72
CA LEU A 310 -3.24 -2.59 -18.86
C LEU A 310 -2.11 -1.73 -18.28
N CYS A 311 -1.03 -2.34 -17.80
CA CYS A 311 0.15 -1.59 -17.35
C CYS A 311 0.68 -0.67 -18.46
N LEU A 312 0.77 -1.16 -19.70
CA LEU A 312 1.21 -0.35 -20.85
C LEU A 312 0.23 0.77 -21.24
N TYR A 313 -1.05 0.66 -20.88
CA TYR A 313 -2.05 1.69 -21.17
C TYR A 313 -2.07 2.80 -20.11
N VAL A 314 -1.71 2.46 -18.87
CA VAL A 314 -1.76 3.37 -17.71
C VAL A 314 -0.39 4.05 -17.45
N LEU A 315 0.71 3.47 -17.92
CA LEU A 315 2.05 4.10 -18.01
C LEU A 315 2.13 5.13 -19.15
#